data_AF-A0A350UVP7-F1
#
_entry.id   AF-A0A350UVP7-F1
#
_cell.length_a   1.000
_cell.length_b   1.000
_cell.length_c   1.000
_cell.angle_alpha   90.00
_cell.angle_beta   90.00
_cell.angle_gamma   90.00
#
_symmetry.space_group_name_H-M   'P 1'
#
loop_
_entity.id
_entity.type
_entity.pdbx_description
1 polymer ?
#
loop_
_entity_poly.entity_id
_entity_poly.type
_entity_poly.pdbx_seq_one_letter_code
_entity_poly.pdbx_strand_id
1 'polypeptide(L)' 'RWSVVFKRSLSSGDSNDTQFSGSKTPMAIAIWDGQNKERNGQKAVTQWNTLHY' A
#
# COMPACT_ATOMS: atom_id res chain seq x y z
N ARG A 1 -7.39 -11.58 -14.27
CA ARG A 1 -7.06 -11.74 -12.83
C ARG A 1 -5.59 -11.41 -12.65
N TRP A 2 -5.26 -10.56 -11.69
CA TRP A 2 -3.87 -10.17 -11.41
C TRP A 2 -3.36 -10.85 -10.14
N SER A 3 -2.05 -11.07 -10.08
CA SER A 3 -1.32 -11.46 -8.87
C SER A 3 -0.02 -10.67 -8.85
N VAL A 4 0.22 -9.94 -7.77
CA VAL A 4 1.35 -9.01 -7.61
C VAL A 4 1.90 -9.16 -6.21
N VAL A 5 3.22 -9.11 -6.07
CA VAL A 5 3.93 -9.12 -4.78
C VAL A 5 4.73 -7.83 -4.66
N PHE A 6 4.49 -7.07 -3.60
CA PHE A 6 5.28 -5.90 -3.23
C PHE A 6 6.34 -6.32 -2.20
N LYS A 7 7.60 -5.94 -2.42
CA LYS A 7 8.72 -6.19 -1.52
C LYS A 7 9.50 -4.90 -1.30
N ARG A 8 9.83 -4.60 -0.05
CA ARG A 8 10.75 -3.53 0.36
C ARG A 8 11.50 -3.91 1.63
N SER A 9 12.57 -3.19 1.93
CA SER A 9 13.22 -3.25 3.24
C SER A 9 12.34 -2.60 4.32
N LEU A 10 12.46 -3.05 5.58
CA LEU A 10 11.75 -2.46 6.70
C LEU A 10 12.21 -1.01 6.97
N SER A 11 13.51 -0.74 6.79
CA SER A 11 14.07 0.61 6.82
C SER A 11 14.60 1.00 5.45
N SER A 12 14.41 2.27 5.08
CA SER A 12 14.99 2.91 3.90
C SER A 12 15.68 4.22 4.30
N GLY A 13 16.61 4.70 3.46
CA GLY A 13 17.32 5.96 3.69
C GLY A 13 16.54 7.22 3.27
N ASP A 14 15.35 7.07 2.70
CA ASP A 14 14.50 8.19 2.29
C ASP A 14 13.63 8.65 3.47
N SER A 15 13.74 9.92 3.83
CA SER A 15 12.96 10.51 4.93
C SER A 15 11.46 10.60 4.66
N ASN A 16 11.05 10.49 3.39
CA ASN A 16 9.63 10.53 3.00
C ASN A 16 8.96 9.16 3.03
N ASP A 17 9.75 8.09 3.20
CA ASP A 17 9.23 6.74 3.32
C ASP A 17 8.75 6.46 4.75
N THR A 18 7.63 5.74 4.85
CA THR A 18 7.25 5.10 6.11
C THR A 18 8.32 4.11 6.56
N GLN A 19 8.87 4.33 7.75
CA GLN A 19 9.85 3.44 8.36
C GLN A 19 9.13 2.37 9.19
N PHE A 20 9.44 1.10 8.94
CA PHE A 20 8.83 -0.05 9.63
C PHE A 20 9.72 -0.49 10.81
N SER A 21 9.80 0.33 11.86
CA SER A 21 10.72 0.13 13.01
C SER A 21 10.10 -0.57 14.24
N GLY A 22 8.79 -0.79 14.26
CA GLY A 22 8.05 -1.52 15.31
C GLY A 22 7.66 -2.94 14.90
N SER A 23 6.53 -3.42 15.41
CA SER A 23 5.94 -4.72 15.05
C SER A 23 4.61 -4.62 14.30
N LYS A 24 4.10 -3.39 14.10
CA LYS A 24 2.87 -3.12 13.35
C LYS A 24 2.74 -1.67 12.91
N THR A 25 1.95 -1.46 11.85
CA THR A 25 1.57 -0.13 11.35
C THR A 25 0.21 -0.17 10.66
N PRO A 26 -0.55 0.94 10.60
CA PRO A 26 -1.74 1.03 9.76
C PRO A 26 -1.40 0.91 8.27
N MET A 27 -2.19 0.15 7.51
CA MET A 27 -2.05 -0.03 6.07
C MET A 27 -3.41 -0.03 5.39
N ALA A 28 -3.50 0.56 4.19
CA ALA A 28 -4.64 0.46 3.30
C ALA A 28 -4.16 0.14 1.88
N ILE A 29 -5.03 -0.48 1.08
CA ILE A 29 -4.76 -0.81 -0.32
C ILE A 29 -5.73 -0.03 -1.19
N ALA A 30 -5.22 0.54 -2.29
CA ALA A 30 -6.04 1.15 -3.32
C ALA A 30 -5.81 0.46 -4.67
N ILE A 31 -6.89 0.17 -5.40
CA ILE A 31 -6.87 -0.49 -6.71
C ILE A 31 -7.58 0.38 -7.74
N TRP A 32 -7.00 0.44 -8.93
CA TRP A 32 -7.57 1.10 -10.10
C TRP A 32 -7.86 0.05 -11.17
N ASP A 33 -9.08 0.03 -11.67
CA ASP A 33 -9.43 -0.71 -12.88
C ASP A 33 -9.28 0.19 -14.12
N GLY A 34 -8.18 -0.03 -14.85
CA GLY A 34 -7.90 0.68 -16.09
C GLY A 34 -8.92 0.42 -17.21
N GLN A 35 -9.58 -0.75 -17.22
CA GLN A 35 -10.66 -1.03 -18.19
C GLN A 35 -11.88 -0.14 -17.90
N ASN A 36 -12.14 0.13 -16.62
CA ASN A 36 -13.13 1.09 -16.15
C ASN A 36 -12.64 2.55 -16.17
N LYS A 37 -11.48 2.81 -16.78
CA LYS A 37 -10.86 4.15 -16.92
C LYS A 37 -10.57 4.86 -15.59
N GLU A 38 -10.40 4.09 -14.51
CA GLU A 38 -10.12 4.62 -13.18
C GLU A 38 -8.74 5.27 -13.12
N ARG A 39 -8.64 6.44 -12.48
CA ARG A 39 -7.39 7.19 -12.28
C ARG A 39 -7.51 8.17 -11.12
N ASN A 40 -6.37 8.57 -10.55
CA ASN A 40 -6.29 9.58 -9.48
C ASN A 40 -7.20 9.23 -8.28
N GLY A 41 -8.22 10.05 -8.04
CA GLY A 41 -9.20 9.86 -6.97
C GLY A 41 -10.18 8.72 -7.20
N GLN A 42 -10.43 8.34 -8.46
CA GLN A 42 -11.36 7.27 -8.83
C GLN A 42 -10.65 5.93 -8.67
N LYS A 43 -10.91 5.27 -7.54
CA LYS A 43 -10.31 3.98 -7.15
C LYS A 43 -11.11 3.34 -6.03
N ALA A 44 -11.04 2.02 -5.93
CA ALA A 44 -11.48 1.31 -4.73
C ALA A 44 -10.39 1.38 -3.66
N VAL A 45 -10.76 1.60 -2.40
CA VAL A 45 -9.84 1.68 -1.26
C VAL A 45 -10.38 0.83 -0.12
N THR A 46 -9.50 0.10 0.58
CA THR A 46 -9.87 -0.58 1.83
C THR A 46 -9.97 0.42 2.98
N GLN A 47 -10.67 0.06 4.06
CA GLN A 47 -10.44 0.72 5.35
C GLN A 47 -8.99 0.46 5.83
N TRP A 48 -8.55 1.22 6.82
CA TRP A 48 -7.28 0.94 7.49
C TRP A 48 -7.29 -0.44 8.13
N ASN A 49 -6.24 -1.20 7.90
CA ASN A 49 -5.96 -2.50 8.51
C ASN A 49 -4.66 -2.39 9.31
N THR A 50 -4.46 -3.30 10.27
CA THR A 50 -3.17 -3.41 10.95
C THR A 50 -2.28 -4.38 10.17
N LEU A 51 -1.16 -3.89 9.65
CA LEU A 51 -0.09 -4.72 9.12
C LEU A 51 0.84 -5.11 10.27
N HIS A 52 1.11 -6.40 10.43
CA HIS A 52 2.08 -6.93 11.38
C HIS A 52 3.35 -7.36 10.65
N TYR A 53 4.53 -7.04 11.19
CA TYR A 53 5.85 -7.33 10.62
C TYR A 53 6.93 -7.48 11.69
#